data_AF-A0A0J8UB82-F1
#
_entry.id   AF-A0A0J8UB82-F1
#
_cell.length_a   1.000
_cell.length_b   1.000
_cell.length_c   1.000
_cell.angle_alpha   90.00
_cell.angle_beta   90.00
_cell.angle_gamma   90.00
#
_symmetry.space_group_name_H-M   'P 1'
#
loop_
_entity.id
_entity.type
_entity.pdbx_description
1 polymer ?
#
loop_
_entity_poly.entity_id
_entity_poly.type
_entity_poly.pdbx_seq_one_letter_code
_entity_poly.pdbx_strand_id
1 'polypeptide(L)'
;MSTEVTSLTELAGDLAGTYRRTHSSGEQVDPAVADADLAAVLRDGYVILPDLLTRTELDEIRESVAPLLNQRGRNGFEGHTTQRVYSVLNKTRSCDRIADHPRVLALLDRLFMPNYLLSMLQVINILPGEQAQMLHTDDGFYPLPRPRKALGAATIWAIDDFTADNGATDIVAGSHEWGDRRPDPAERRPVIMSAGSCVFFLGTLWHGGGANRSSNARLALTAQYCEPWLRPQEAFTLSMTRDTVRAVSEDIRRMLGYSIHPPFIGQVDGMHPKRLLEPGAQPL
;
A
#
# COMPACT_ATOMS: atom_id res chain seq x y z
N MET A 1 35.42 -7.58 5.63
CA MET A 1 36.20 -6.37 5.97
C MET A 1 35.26 -5.44 6.70
N SER A 2 35.58 -5.06 7.94
CA SER A 2 34.80 -4.10 8.71
C SER A 2 34.99 -2.73 8.08
N THR A 3 33.97 -2.17 7.45
CA THR A 3 33.95 -0.75 7.08
C THR A 3 33.92 0.05 8.37
N GLU A 4 35.06 0.64 8.73
CA GLU A 4 35.17 1.55 9.86
C GLU A 4 34.24 2.74 9.61
N VAL A 5 33.25 2.94 10.49
CA VAL A 5 32.29 4.04 10.37
C VAL A 5 32.88 5.26 11.07
N THR A 6 33.26 6.25 10.28
CA THR A 6 33.98 7.46 10.72
C THR A 6 33.13 8.72 10.60
N SER A 7 31.93 8.64 10.00
CA SER A 7 31.03 9.78 9.84
C SER A 7 29.53 9.43 9.98
N LEU A 8 28.71 10.45 10.28
CA LEU A 8 27.24 10.31 10.30
C LEU A 8 26.66 10.01 8.90
N THR A 9 27.35 10.42 7.83
CA THR A 9 26.94 10.13 6.45
C THR A 9 27.10 8.64 6.13
N GLU A 10 28.17 8.01 6.63
CA GLU A 10 28.38 6.57 6.48
C GLU A 10 27.33 5.75 7.22
N LEU A 11 26.83 6.25 8.36
CA LEU A 11 25.72 5.63 9.11
C LEU A 11 24.39 5.58 8.34
N ALA A 12 24.20 6.43 7.32
CA ALA A 12 23.02 6.41 6.46
C ALA A 12 23.13 5.39 5.31
N GLY A 13 24.31 4.82 5.09
CA GLY A 13 24.58 3.82 4.06
C GLY A 13 24.13 2.40 4.44
N ASP A 14 24.29 1.46 3.51
CA ASP A 14 24.14 0.03 3.82
C ASP A 14 25.42 -0.53 4.45
N LEU A 15 25.42 -0.58 5.79
CA LEU A 15 26.51 -1.09 6.60
C LEU A 15 26.40 -2.59 6.91
N ALA A 16 25.39 -3.29 6.36
CA ALA A 16 25.14 -4.68 6.73
C ALA A 16 26.23 -5.62 6.19
N GLY A 17 26.83 -6.43 7.07
CA GLY A 17 27.83 -7.43 6.67
C GLY A 17 27.26 -8.64 5.94
N THR A 18 26.05 -9.07 6.31
CA THR A 18 25.43 -10.32 5.82
C THR A 18 24.19 -10.05 4.96
N TYR A 19 23.21 -9.33 5.51
CA TYR A 19 21.94 -9.04 4.82
C TYR A 19 21.99 -7.62 4.25
N ARG A 20 22.51 -7.49 3.04
CA ARG A 20 22.53 -6.22 2.30
C ARG A 20 21.13 -5.70 2.00
N ARG A 21 21.04 -4.42 1.66
CA ARG A 21 19.83 -3.77 1.17
C ARG A 21 19.27 -4.58 -0.02
N THR A 22 17.98 -4.85 0.04
CA THR A 22 17.25 -5.49 -1.03
C THR A 22 16.98 -4.49 -2.15
N HIS A 23 17.30 -4.87 -3.39
CA HIS A 23 16.91 -4.13 -4.59
C HIS A 23 15.41 -4.31 -4.84
N SER A 24 14.75 -3.20 -5.18
CA SER A 24 13.33 -3.20 -5.51
C SER A 24 13.12 -3.69 -6.93
N SER A 25 12.10 -4.52 -7.16
CA SER A 25 11.71 -4.87 -8.54
C SER A 25 11.21 -3.66 -9.34
N GLY A 26 10.90 -2.53 -8.68
CA GLY A 26 10.65 -1.24 -9.33
C GLY A 26 11.82 -0.73 -10.18
N GLU A 27 13.06 -1.15 -9.91
CA GLU A 27 14.24 -0.81 -10.72
C GLU A 27 14.18 -1.38 -12.15
N GLN A 28 13.30 -2.36 -12.40
CA GLN A 28 13.11 -2.98 -13.73
C GLN A 28 12.17 -2.18 -14.63
N VAL A 29 11.46 -1.19 -14.08
CA VAL A 29 10.54 -0.34 -14.85
C VAL A 29 11.35 0.70 -15.61
N ASP A 30 10.99 0.93 -16.89
CA ASP A 30 11.59 1.99 -17.70
C ASP A 30 11.54 3.34 -16.93
N PRO A 31 12.71 3.98 -16.70
CA PRO A 31 12.77 5.23 -15.95
C PRO A 31 11.86 6.32 -16.52
N ALA A 32 11.73 6.43 -17.84
CA ALA A 32 10.90 7.45 -18.47
C ALA A 32 9.41 7.25 -18.17
N VAL A 33 9.00 5.98 -18.09
CA VAL A 33 7.64 5.59 -17.73
C VAL A 33 7.34 5.92 -16.27
N ALA A 34 8.24 5.54 -15.36
CA ALA A 34 8.07 5.82 -13.94
C ALA A 34 8.16 7.32 -13.60
N ASP A 35 8.99 8.08 -14.33
CA ASP A 35 9.09 9.54 -14.19
C ASP A 35 7.83 10.25 -14.68
N ALA A 36 7.20 9.74 -15.76
CA ALA A 36 5.91 10.25 -16.24
C ALA A 36 4.79 10.01 -15.23
N ASP A 37 4.73 8.83 -14.61
CA ASP A 37 3.76 8.53 -13.55
C ASP A 37 4.00 9.44 -12.33
N LEU A 38 5.25 9.60 -11.91
CA LEU A 38 5.60 10.48 -10.81
C LEU A 38 5.19 11.92 -11.10
N ALA A 39 5.39 12.41 -12.32
CA ALA A 39 4.99 13.76 -12.71
C ALA A 39 3.46 13.96 -12.59
N ALA A 40 2.65 12.95 -12.93
CA ALA A 40 1.21 12.97 -12.71
C ALA A 40 0.86 12.99 -11.22
N VAL A 41 1.50 12.13 -10.41
CA VAL A 41 1.31 12.08 -8.96
C VAL A 41 1.66 13.41 -8.29
N LEU A 42 2.77 14.04 -8.66
CA LEU A 42 3.18 15.31 -8.07
C LEU A 42 2.22 16.45 -8.44
N ARG A 43 1.69 16.45 -9.67
CA ARG A 43 0.75 17.46 -10.15
C ARG A 43 -0.64 17.31 -9.52
N ASP A 44 -1.19 16.10 -9.54
CA ASP A 44 -2.61 15.87 -9.22
C ASP A 44 -2.82 15.20 -7.86
N GLY A 45 -1.75 14.65 -7.28
CA GLY A 45 -1.75 13.85 -6.05
C GLY A 45 -2.06 12.37 -6.27
N TYR A 46 -2.33 11.96 -7.52
CA TYR A 46 -2.64 10.59 -7.92
C TYR A 46 -2.27 10.32 -9.39
N VAL A 47 -2.27 9.05 -9.78
CA VAL A 47 -2.19 8.58 -11.16
C VAL A 47 -3.01 7.29 -11.32
N ILE A 48 -3.66 7.13 -12.47
CA ILE A 48 -4.29 5.86 -12.87
C ILE A 48 -3.32 5.10 -13.76
N LEU A 49 -3.02 3.87 -13.36
CA LEU A 49 -2.16 2.93 -14.06
C LEU A 49 -3.05 1.86 -14.70
N PRO A 50 -3.30 1.94 -16.01
CA PRO A 50 -4.23 1.03 -16.68
C PRO A 50 -3.61 -0.36 -16.88
N ASP A 51 -4.48 -1.38 -16.93
CA ASP A 51 -4.18 -2.72 -17.44
C ASP A 51 -2.95 -3.40 -16.80
N LEU A 52 -2.80 -3.27 -15.48
CA LEU A 52 -1.68 -3.86 -14.74
C LEU A 52 -1.90 -5.33 -14.39
N LEU A 53 -3.15 -5.79 -14.29
CA LEU A 53 -3.47 -7.20 -14.06
C LEU A 53 -4.15 -7.80 -15.29
N THR A 54 -3.78 -9.03 -15.60
CA THR A 54 -4.41 -9.83 -16.63
C THR A 54 -5.77 -10.36 -16.16
N ARG A 55 -6.59 -10.80 -17.12
CA ARG A 55 -7.87 -11.45 -16.82
C ARG A 55 -7.70 -12.70 -15.95
N THR A 56 -6.65 -13.49 -16.18
CA THR A 56 -6.36 -14.68 -15.38
C THR A 56 -6.05 -14.32 -13.93
N GLU A 57 -5.20 -13.33 -13.69
CA GLU A 57 -4.91 -12.86 -12.33
C GLU A 57 -6.17 -12.32 -11.62
N LEU A 58 -7.03 -11.60 -12.35
CA LEU A 58 -8.31 -11.13 -11.81
C LEU A 58 -9.23 -12.29 -11.41
N ASP A 59 -9.36 -13.30 -12.26
CA ASP A 59 -10.20 -14.47 -11.99
C ASP A 59 -9.67 -15.27 -10.78
N GLU A 60 -8.35 -15.48 -10.69
CA GLU A 60 -7.69 -16.13 -9.54
C GLU A 60 -7.89 -15.36 -8.23
N ILE A 61 -7.79 -14.02 -8.27
CA ILE A 61 -8.07 -13.17 -7.11
C ILE A 61 -9.53 -13.32 -6.68
N ARG A 62 -10.49 -13.24 -7.62
CA ARG A 62 -11.91 -13.37 -7.29
C ARG A 62 -12.21 -14.71 -6.63
N GLU A 63 -11.71 -15.81 -7.21
CA GLU A 63 -11.93 -17.16 -6.70
C GLU A 63 -11.36 -17.34 -5.28
N SER A 64 -10.11 -16.91 -5.05
CA SER A 64 -9.46 -17.11 -3.75
C SER A 64 -10.03 -16.22 -2.63
N VAL A 65 -10.52 -15.03 -2.99
CA VAL A 65 -11.04 -14.05 -2.05
C VAL A 65 -12.52 -14.30 -1.70
N ALA A 66 -13.32 -14.82 -2.63
CA ALA A 66 -14.74 -15.10 -2.42
C ALA A 66 -15.06 -15.81 -1.08
N PRO A 67 -14.39 -16.91 -0.67
CA PRO A 67 -14.67 -17.56 0.60
C PRO A 67 -14.26 -16.74 1.84
N LEU A 68 -13.43 -15.70 1.68
CA LEU A 68 -12.96 -14.84 2.76
C LEU A 68 -13.90 -13.67 3.05
N LEU A 69 -14.86 -13.38 2.17
CA LEU A 69 -15.80 -12.26 2.26
C LEU A 69 -16.95 -12.53 3.24
N ASN A 70 -16.65 -12.86 4.49
CA ASN A 70 -17.64 -13.26 5.49
C ASN A 70 -17.94 -12.20 6.57
N GLN A 71 -17.17 -11.11 6.62
CA GLN A 71 -17.33 -10.05 7.61
C GLN A 71 -17.60 -8.70 6.96
N ARG A 72 -18.46 -7.91 7.61
CA ARG A 72 -18.79 -6.53 7.20
C ARG A 72 -18.09 -5.51 8.08
N GLY A 73 -18.02 -4.27 7.61
CA GLY A 73 -17.50 -3.13 8.36
C GLY A 73 -18.27 -2.92 9.67
N ARG A 74 -17.55 -2.46 10.68
CA ARG A 74 -18.01 -2.39 12.08
C ARG A 74 -18.58 -1.03 12.47
N ASN A 75 -18.44 -0.05 11.59
CA ASN A 75 -18.85 1.33 11.83
C ASN A 75 -19.15 2.04 10.49
N GLY A 76 -19.65 3.28 10.55
CA GLY A 76 -20.01 4.06 9.37
C GLY A 76 -18.83 4.44 8.45
N PHE A 77 -17.59 4.40 8.94
CA PHE A 77 -16.41 4.63 8.10
C PHE A 77 -16.02 3.35 7.35
N GLU A 78 -16.03 2.21 8.03
CA GLU A 78 -15.72 0.91 7.41
C GLU A 78 -16.81 0.46 6.42
N GLY A 79 -18.05 0.91 6.64
CA GLY A 79 -19.23 0.59 5.85
C GLY A 79 -19.97 -0.64 6.38
N HIS A 80 -21.19 -0.46 6.90
CA HIS A 80 -22.01 -1.56 7.43
C HIS A 80 -22.50 -2.52 6.33
N THR A 81 -22.42 -2.09 5.06
CA THR A 81 -22.79 -2.83 3.84
C THR A 81 -21.55 -3.03 2.96
N THR A 82 -20.37 -3.05 3.57
CA THR A 82 -19.08 -3.31 2.91
C THR A 82 -18.44 -4.52 3.58
N GLN A 83 -18.01 -5.51 2.80
CA GLN A 83 -17.21 -6.62 3.31
C GLN A 83 -15.72 -6.27 3.27
N ARG A 84 -14.98 -6.67 4.30
CA ARG A 84 -13.55 -6.36 4.41
C ARG A 84 -12.75 -7.58 4.86
N VAL A 85 -11.60 -7.79 4.22
CA VAL A 85 -10.64 -8.83 4.61
C VAL A 85 -9.30 -8.17 4.95
N TYR A 86 -8.83 -8.43 6.16
CA TYR A 86 -7.52 -8.00 6.66
C TYR A 86 -6.56 -9.18 6.74
N SER A 87 -5.26 -8.93 7.00
CA SER A 87 -4.23 -9.97 7.07
C SER A 87 -4.22 -10.86 5.82
N VAL A 88 -4.39 -10.23 4.66
CA VAL A 88 -4.56 -10.92 3.37
C VAL A 88 -3.36 -11.81 3.06
N LEU A 89 -2.15 -11.39 3.46
CA LEU A 89 -0.92 -12.13 3.21
C LEU A 89 -0.89 -13.52 3.87
N ASN A 90 -1.56 -13.70 5.01
CA ASN A 90 -1.69 -15.01 5.65
C ASN A 90 -2.77 -15.91 5.03
N LYS A 91 -3.63 -15.36 4.17
CA LYS A 91 -4.87 -16.02 3.74
C LYS A 91 -4.80 -16.52 2.30
N THR A 92 -4.14 -15.78 1.41
CA THR A 92 -4.06 -16.14 -0.02
C THR A 92 -2.85 -15.49 -0.67
N ARG A 93 -2.23 -16.16 -1.66
CA ARG A 93 -1.08 -15.65 -2.43
C ARG A 93 -1.48 -14.94 -3.72
N SER A 94 -2.70 -15.13 -4.22
CA SER A 94 -3.16 -14.46 -5.45
C SER A 94 -3.13 -12.92 -5.33
N CYS A 95 -3.14 -12.40 -4.10
CA CYS A 95 -3.13 -10.96 -3.83
C CYS A 95 -1.73 -10.38 -3.59
N ASP A 96 -0.66 -11.17 -3.66
CA ASP A 96 0.70 -10.67 -3.43
C ASP A 96 1.10 -9.57 -4.42
N ARG A 97 0.74 -9.76 -5.69
CA ARG A 97 1.06 -8.82 -6.77
C ARG A 97 0.52 -7.41 -6.50
N ILE A 98 -0.59 -7.29 -5.76
CA ILE A 98 -1.18 -6.02 -5.35
C ILE A 98 -0.21 -5.22 -4.46
N ALA A 99 0.53 -5.91 -3.60
CA ALA A 99 1.48 -5.29 -2.69
C ALA A 99 2.83 -4.96 -3.36
N ASP A 100 3.27 -5.76 -4.35
CA ASP A 100 4.63 -5.68 -4.92
C ASP A 100 4.70 -5.46 -6.43
N HIS A 101 3.64 -4.94 -7.05
CA HIS A 101 3.67 -4.69 -8.49
C HIS A 101 4.83 -3.73 -8.87
N PRO A 102 5.72 -4.08 -9.82
CA PRO A 102 6.91 -3.29 -10.14
C PRO A 102 6.63 -1.83 -10.47
N ARG A 103 5.55 -1.55 -11.24
CA ARG A 103 5.11 -0.19 -11.58
C ARG A 103 4.78 0.67 -10.34
N VAL A 104 4.22 0.07 -9.29
CA VAL A 104 3.91 0.74 -8.02
C VAL A 104 5.20 0.93 -7.21
N LEU A 105 6.03 -0.11 -7.12
CA LEU A 105 7.30 -0.01 -6.40
C LEU A 105 8.22 1.06 -7.01
N ALA A 106 8.24 1.21 -8.34
CA ALA A 106 9.00 2.26 -9.02
C ALA A 106 8.58 3.70 -8.63
N LEU A 107 7.30 3.91 -8.30
CA LEU A 107 6.81 5.17 -7.74
C LEU A 107 7.25 5.33 -6.27
N LEU A 108 7.11 4.27 -5.46
CA LEU A 108 7.50 4.28 -4.05
C LEU A 108 9.02 4.53 -3.89
N ASP A 109 9.85 3.92 -4.73
CA ASP A 109 11.30 4.09 -4.75
C ASP A 109 11.73 5.53 -5.03
N ARG A 110 10.90 6.30 -5.75
CA ARG A 110 11.12 7.74 -6.03
C ARG A 110 10.56 8.65 -4.95
N LEU A 111 9.53 8.21 -4.24
CA LEU A 111 8.80 9.02 -3.26
C LEU A 111 9.35 8.90 -1.85
N PHE A 112 9.74 7.71 -1.43
CA PHE A 112 10.09 7.40 -0.05
C PHE A 112 11.55 7.04 0.13
N MET A 113 11.97 7.06 1.39
CA MET A 113 13.29 6.55 1.75
C MET A 113 13.39 5.04 1.50
N PRO A 114 14.61 4.53 1.26
CA PRO A 114 14.84 3.09 1.14
C PRO A 114 14.28 2.33 2.33
N ASN A 115 13.76 1.13 2.05
CA ASN A 115 13.09 0.24 3.01
C ASN A 115 11.73 0.72 3.53
N TYR A 116 11.00 1.54 2.76
CA TYR A 116 9.58 1.82 3.01
C TYR A 116 8.80 0.53 3.28
N LEU A 117 7.73 0.66 4.07
CA LEU A 117 6.98 -0.46 4.61
C LEU A 117 5.62 -0.58 3.97
N LEU A 118 5.12 -1.81 3.89
CA LEU A 118 3.70 -2.07 3.68
C LEU A 118 3.01 -1.73 4.99
N SER A 119 2.12 -0.74 4.95
CA SER A 119 1.34 -0.30 6.09
C SER A 119 0.08 -1.16 6.26
N MET A 120 -0.52 -1.62 5.15
CA MET A 120 -1.78 -2.33 5.16
C MET A 120 -2.06 -3.01 3.82
N LEU A 121 -2.69 -4.19 3.83
CA LEU A 121 -3.23 -4.85 2.63
C LEU A 121 -4.65 -5.34 2.94
N GLN A 122 -5.64 -4.85 2.20
CA GLN A 122 -7.04 -5.19 2.41
C GLN A 122 -7.74 -5.60 1.12
N VAL A 123 -8.70 -6.51 1.26
CA VAL A 123 -9.80 -6.67 0.31
C VAL A 123 -10.98 -5.84 0.79
N ILE A 124 -11.62 -5.11 -0.12
CA ILE A 124 -12.83 -4.34 0.13
C ILE A 124 -13.86 -4.71 -0.94
N ASN A 125 -15.02 -5.21 -0.53
CA ASN A 125 -16.14 -5.49 -1.42
C ASN A 125 -17.35 -4.65 -1.00
N ILE A 126 -17.64 -3.60 -1.76
CA ILE A 126 -18.74 -2.69 -1.44
C ILE A 126 -20.02 -3.25 -2.06
N LEU A 127 -20.99 -3.60 -1.22
CA LEU A 127 -22.24 -4.22 -1.66
C LEU A 127 -23.27 -3.16 -2.09
N PRO A 128 -24.32 -3.55 -2.86
CA PRO A 128 -25.40 -2.65 -3.25
C PRO A 128 -26.02 -1.89 -2.07
N GLY A 129 -26.23 -0.58 -2.24
CA GLY A 129 -26.85 0.29 -1.25
C GLY A 129 -25.90 0.89 -0.21
N GLU A 130 -24.62 0.56 -0.24
CA GLU A 130 -23.63 1.18 0.64
C GLU A 130 -23.48 2.69 0.38
N GLN A 131 -23.31 3.45 1.46
CA GLN A 131 -23.15 4.89 1.42
C GLN A 131 -21.69 5.30 1.15
N ALA A 132 -21.50 6.50 0.60
CA ALA A 132 -20.15 7.03 0.39
C ALA A 132 -19.42 7.19 1.73
N GLN A 133 -18.15 6.80 1.77
CA GLN A 133 -17.30 7.05 2.92
C GLN A 133 -17.09 8.56 3.12
N MET A 134 -16.82 8.97 4.36
CA MET A 134 -16.33 10.31 4.65
C MET A 134 -15.01 10.56 3.89
N LEU A 135 -14.83 11.78 3.35
CA LEU A 135 -13.54 12.15 2.77
C LEU A 135 -12.50 12.16 3.89
N HIS A 136 -11.36 11.54 3.61
CA HIS A 136 -10.25 11.40 4.54
C HIS A 136 -8.93 11.39 3.78
N THR A 137 -7.86 11.34 4.56
CA THR A 137 -6.48 11.21 4.09
C THR A 137 -5.82 10.09 4.85
N ASP A 138 -5.15 9.20 4.14
CA ASP A 138 -4.61 7.95 4.67
C ASP A 138 -3.39 8.13 5.57
N ASP A 139 -2.80 9.31 5.61
CA ASP A 139 -1.70 9.63 6.54
C ASP A 139 -2.09 10.64 7.62
N GLY A 140 -3.39 10.94 7.75
CA GLY A 140 -3.94 11.94 8.66
C GLY A 140 -3.84 11.58 10.15
N PHE A 141 -3.57 10.32 10.49
CA PHE A 141 -3.31 9.88 11.86
C PHE A 141 -1.86 10.15 12.31
N TYR A 142 -0.95 10.52 11.40
CA TYR A 142 0.37 11.03 11.78
C TYR A 142 0.25 12.52 12.14
N PRO A 143 0.52 12.93 13.39
CA PRO A 143 0.21 14.27 13.90
C PRO A 143 1.25 15.33 13.47
N LEU A 144 1.63 15.31 12.19
CA LEU A 144 2.56 16.27 11.60
C LEU A 144 1.79 17.34 10.81
N PRO A 145 2.02 18.63 11.09
CA PRO A 145 1.33 19.74 10.42
C PRO A 145 1.44 19.68 8.90
N ARG A 146 0.39 20.17 8.21
CA ARG A 146 0.31 20.31 6.76
C ARG A 146 0.35 21.80 6.37
N PRO A 147 0.80 22.16 5.16
CA PRO A 147 1.25 21.28 4.08
C PRO A 147 2.61 20.64 4.40
N ARG A 148 2.76 19.37 4.01
CA ARG A 148 3.99 18.59 4.15
C ARG A 148 4.06 17.56 3.02
N LYS A 149 5.24 16.97 2.82
CA LYS A 149 5.35 15.77 1.98
C LYS A 149 4.48 14.65 2.56
N ALA A 150 3.95 13.82 1.67
CA ALA A 150 3.20 12.63 2.07
C ALA A 150 4.13 11.66 2.80
N LEU A 151 3.62 11.10 3.90
CA LEU A 151 4.34 10.14 4.74
C LEU A 151 3.97 8.69 4.42
N GLY A 152 2.92 8.54 3.61
CA GLY A 152 2.49 7.29 3.03
C GLY A 152 1.84 7.53 1.69
N ALA A 153 1.58 6.43 0.99
CA ALA A 153 0.88 6.39 -0.27
C ALA A 153 0.02 5.13 -0.31
N ALA A 154 -0.96 5.10 -1.19
CA ALA A 154 -1.87 3.98 -1.29
C ALA A 154 -2.16 3.64 -2.74
N THR A 155 -2.54 2.39 -2.94
CA THR A 155 -3.11 1.89 -4.18
C THR A 155 -4.52 1.41 -3.93
N ILE A 156 -5.39 1.59 -4.91
CA ILE A 156 -6.68 0.88 -4.99
C ILE A 156 -6.74 0.23 -6.36
N TRP A 157 -6.88 -1.09 -6.36
CA TRP A 157 -6.91 -1.94 -7.53
C TRP A 157 -8.35 -2.32 -7.86
N ALA A 158 -8.75 -2.03 -9.10
CA ALA A 158 -10.04 -2.45 -9.64
C ALA A 158 -9.98 -3.96 -9.91
N ILE A 159 -10.64 -4.77 -9.06
CA ILE A 159 -10.86 -6.19 -9.40
C ILE A 159 -12.12 -6.31 -10.25
N ASP A 160 -13.14 -5.52 -9.93
CA ASP A 160 -14.24 -5.23 -10.84
C ASP A 160 -14.07 -3.83 -11.42
N ASP A 161 -14.74 -3.54 -12.54
CA ASP A 161 -14.75 -2.19 -13.14
C ASP A 161 -15.18 -1.15 -12.11
N PHE A 162 -14.51 0.00 -12.11
CA PHE A 162 -14.89 1.15 -11.30
C PHE A 162 -15.71 2.10 -12.17
N THR A 163 -16.97 2.32 -11.78
CA THR A 163 -17.92 3.17 -12.50
C THR A 163 -18.46 4.26 -11.59
N ALA A 164 -19.11 5.27 -12.17
CA ALA A 164 -19.65 6.41 -11.42
C ALA A 164 -20.75 6.01 -10.42
N ASP A 165 -21.41 4.86 -10.63
CA ASP A 165 -22.57 4.41 -9.84
C ASP A 165 -22.27 3.21 -8.93
N ASN A 166 -21.23 2.42 -9.18
CA ASN A 166 -20.91 1.26 -8.32
C ASN A 166 -19.98 1.60 -7.14
N GLY A 167 -19.76 2.88 -6.89
CA GLY A 167 -18.98 3.40 -5.76
C GLY A 167 -17.47 3.40 -5.96
N ALA A 168 -17.01 3.60 -7.20
CA ALA A 168 -15.62 3.95 -7.47
C ALA A 168 -15.07 4.95 -6.43
N THR A 169 -13.78 4.83 -6.10
CA THR A 169 -13.14 5.76 -5.17
C THR A 169 -13.30 7.19 -5.68
N ASP A 170 -13.78 8.07 -4.82
CA ASP A 170 -13.80 9.51 -5.05
C ASP A 170 -12.48 10.12 -4.61
N ILE A 171 -11.95 11.06 -5.39
CA ILE A 171 -10.77 11.86 -5.05
C ILE A 171 -11.09 13.36 -5.18
N VAL A 172 -10.25 14.17 -4.56
CA VAL A 172 -10.20 15.62 -4.79
C VAL A 172 -8.81 15.97 -5.30
N ALA A 173 -8.65 16.07 -6.62
CA ALA A 173 -7.37 16.30 -7.27
C ALA A 173 -6.69 17.60 -6.76
N GLY A 174 -5.37 17.56 -6.58
CA GLY A 174 -4.58 18.68 -6.06
C GLY A 174 -4.69 18.88 -4.53
N SER A 175 -5.53 18.12 -3.84
CA SER A 175 -5.74 18.28 -2.40
C SER A 175 -4.60 17.73 -1.52
N HIS A 176 -3.64 17.03 -2.12
CA HIS A 176 -2.41 16.56 -1.48
C HIS A 176 -1.53 17.71 -0.99
N GLU A 177 -1.62 18.90 -1.61
CA GLU A 177 -0.87 20.10 -1.25
C GLU A 177 -1.57 20.97 -0.19
N TRP A 178 -2.81 20.63 0.20
CA TRP A 178 -3.56 21.44 1.14
C TRP A 178 -3.00 21.34 2.57
N GLY A 179 -3.08 22.46 3.30
CA GLY A 179 -2.93 22.52 4.76
C GLY A 179 -4.20 22.07 5.48
N ASP A 180 -4.76 22.93 6.33
CA ASP A 180 -5.96 22.63 7.14
C ASP A 180 -7.30 22.69 6.38
N ARG A 181 -7.26 22.98 5.07
CA ARG A 181 -8.45 23.05 4.24
C ARG A 181 -9.14 21.69 4.20
N ARG A 182 -10.46 21.70 4.42
CA ARG A 182 -11.34 20.54 4.21
C ARG A 182 -12.06 20.65 2.87
N PRO A 183 -12.27 19.52 2.16
CA PRO A 183 -12.99 19.50 0.90
C PRO A 183 -14.49 19.72 1.10
N ASP A 184 -15.12 20.37 0.13
CA ASP A 184 -16.57 20.31 -0.04
C ASP A 184 -16.97 18.96 -0.70
N PRO A 185 -18.05 18.29 -0.25
CA PRO A 185 -18.53 17.06 -0.89
C PRO A 185 -18.72 17.15 -2.42
N ALA A 186 -19.04 18.32 -2.97
CA ALA A 186 -19.20 18.53 -4.41
C ALA A 186 -17.87 18.53 -5.19
N GLU A 187 -16.72 18.59 -4.52
CA GLU A 187 -15.39 18.52 -5.14
C GLU A 187 -14.97 17.09 -5.46
N ARG A 188 -15.68 16.08 -4.92
CA ARG A 188 -15.44 14.66 -5.20
C ARG A 188 -15.54 14.36 -6.68
N ARG A 189 -14.59 13.59 -7.21
CA ARG A 189 -14.64 13.03 -8.57
C ARG A 189 -14.37 11.53 -8.51
N PRO A 190 -15.23 10.69 -9.08
CA PRO A 190 -15.01 9.25 -9.08
C PRO A 190 -13.84 8.91 -10.03
N VAL A 191 -12.97 8.02 -9.59
CA VAL A 191 -11.90 7.43 -10.40
C VAL A 191 -12.48 6.26 -11.19
N ILE A 192 -12.86 6.52 -12.44
CA ILE A 192 -13.40 5.51 -13.36
C ILE A 192 -12.24 4.79 -14.05
N MET A 193 -12.22 3.46 -13.94
CA MET A 193 -11.17 2.62 -14.53
C MET A 193 -11.66 1.18 -14.75
N SER A 194 -11.10 0.49 -15.73
CA SER A 194 -11.39 -0.93 -16.01
C SER A 194 -10.78 -1.83 -14.95
N ALA A 195 -11.37 -3.02 -14.77
CA ALA A 195 -10.78 -4.10 -13.99
C ALA A 195 -9.35 -4.39 -14.47
N GLY A 196 -8.44 -4.59 -13.52
CA GLY A 196 -7.00 -4.74 -13.73
C GLY A 196 -6.22 -3.42 -13.68
N SER A 197 -6.90 -2.28 -13.65
CA SER A 197 -6.28 -0.97 -13.42
C SER A 197 -6.04 -0.70 -11.93
N CYS A 198 -5.10 0.19 -11.65
CA CYS A 198 -4.77 0.64 -10.30
C CYS A 198 -4.76 2.18 -10.24
N VAL A 199 -5.38 2.77 -9.23
CA VAL A 199 -5.10 4.16 -8.86
C VAL A 199 -4.07 4.20 -7.75
N PHE A 200 -2.97 4.92 -7.98
CA PHE A 200 -1.96 5.24 -6.96
C PHE A 200 -2.18 6.68 -6.49
N PHE A 201 -2.14 6.94 -5.19
CA PHE A 201 -2.27 8.30 -4.65
C PHE A 201 -1.45 8.53 -3.38
N LEU A 202 -1.11 9.80 -3.14
CA LEU A 202 -0.41 10.23 -1.95
C LEU A 202 -1.32 10.20 -0.71
N GLY A 203 -0.77 9.85 0.45
CA GLY A 203 -1.51 9.75 1.71
C GLY A 203 -2.13 11.06 2.19
N THR A 204 -1.68 12.21 1.66
CA THR A 204 -2.25 13.54 1.92
C THR A 204 -3.43 13.90 1.01
N LEU A 205 -3.70 13.11 -0.03
CA LEU A 205 -4.80 13.35 -0.97
C LEU A 205 -6.13 13.01 -0.29
N TRP A 206 -7.07 13.95 -0.34
CA TRP A 206 -8.43 13.72 0.12
C TRP A 206 -9.17 12.77 -0.83
N HIS A 207 -9.69 11.70 -0.27
CA HIS A 207 -10.39 10.65 -1.01
C HIS A 207 -11.39 9.91 -0.12
N GLY A 208 -12.19 9.01 -0.71
CA GLY A 208 -13.02 8.06 0.02
C GLY A 208 -13.82 7.17 -0.94
N GLY A 209 -14.23 5.99 -0.48
CA GLY A 209 -15.09 5.12 -1.29
C GLY A 209 -16.41 5.80 -1.67
N GLY A 210 -16.80 5.73 -2.95
CA GLY A 210 -18.07 6.25 -3.42
C GLY A 210 -19.26 5.38 -2.96
N ALA A 211 -20.46 5.94 -3.06
CA ALA A 211 -21.69 5.20 -2.78
C ALA A 211 -21.95 4.16 -3.87
N ASN A 212 -22.30 2.93 -3.50
CA ASN A 212 -22.70 1.90 -4.47
C ASN A 212 -24.22 1.95 -4.67
N ARG A 213 -24.62 2.58 -5.78
CA ARG A 213 -26.00 2.71 -6.27
C ARG A 213 -26.37 1.66 -7.32
N SER A 214 -25.43 0.81 -7.69
CA SER A 214 -25.65 -0.27 -8.66
C SER A 214 -26.34 -1.48 -8.01
N SER A 215 -26.71 -2.47 -8.82
CA SER A 215 -27.27 -3.74 -8.35
C SER A 215 -26.22 -4.79 -7.99
N ASN A 216 -24.94 -4.52 -8.21
CA ASN A 216 -23.85 -5.48 -8.05
C ASN A 216 -22.86 -5.03 -6.96
N ALA A 217 -22.17 -6.00 -6.37
CA ALA A 217 -21.03 -5.70 -5.51
C ALA A 217 -19.85 -5.19 -6.37
N ARG A 218 -18.93 -4.46 -5.74
CA ARG A 218 -17.72 -3.97 -6.39
C ARG A 218 -16.49 -4.29 -5.55
N LEU A 219 -15.71 -5.24 -6.05
CA LEU A 219 -14.52 -5.75 -5.41
C LEU A 219 -13.30 -4.90 -5.76
N ALA A 220 -12.52 -4.59 -4.73
CA ALA A 220 -11.25 -3.89 -4.85
C ALA A 220 -10.24 -4.47 -3.85
N LEU A 221 -8.96 -4.31 -4.15
CA LEU A 221 -7.89 -4.46 -3.16
C LEU A 221 -7.18 -3.14 -2.95
N THR A 222 -6.71 -2.89 -1.74
CA THR A 222 -5.87 -1.74 -1.41
C THR A 222 -4.60 -2.17 -0.71
N ALA A 223 -3.47 -1.63 -1.16
CA ALA A 223 -2.20 -1.70 -0.45
C ALA A 223 -1.78 -0.27 -0.08
N GLN A 224 -1.51 -0.05 1.21
CA GLN A 224 -1.01 1.21 1.72
C GLN A 224 0.44 1.03 2.16
N TYR A 225 1.25 2.07 1.95
CA TYR A 225 2.67 2.09 2.23
C TYR A 225 3.02 3.31 3.07
N CYS A 226 4.11 3.24 3.82
CA CYS A 226 4.60 4.36 4.59
C CYS A 226 6.13 4.43 4.63
N GLU A 227 6.65 5.60 5.00
CA GLU A 227 8.07 5.80 5.26
C GLU A 227 8.61 4.76 6.27
N PRO A 228 9.88 4.35 6.13
CA PRO A 228 10.46 3.23 6.88
C PRO A 228 10.52 3.40 8.40
N TRP A 229 10.45 4.65 8.87
CA TRP A 229 10.54 5.01 10.28
C TRP A 229 9.17 5.17 10.95
N LEU A 230 8.07 4.98 10.20
CA LEU A 230 6.71 5.07 10.70
C LEU A 230 6.19 3.73 11.18
N ARG A 231 5.19 3.78 12.07
CA ARG A 231 4.42 2.59 12.45
C ARG A 231 3.39 2.27 11.36
N PRO A 232 3.36 1.03 10.82
CA PRO A 232 2.29 0.51 9.97
C PRO A 232 0.91 0.51 10.64
N GLN A 233 -0.15 0.61 9.85
CA GLN A 233 -1.53 0.49 10.35
C GLN A 233 -1.85 -0.95 10.76
N GLU A 234 -1.53 -1.94 9.92
CA GLU A 234 -1.55 -3.34 10.32
C GLU A 234 -0.25 -3.67 11.07
N ALA A 235 -0.37 -4.23 12.27
CA ALA A 235 0.78 -4.69 13.05
C ALA A 235 1.35 -6.00 12.47
N PHE A 236 1.96 -5.94 11.28
CA PHE A 236 2.51 -7.10 10.57
C PHE A 236 3.53 -7.89 11.40
N THR A 237 4.27 -7.22 12.29
CA THR A 237 5.18 -7.86 13.24
C THR A 237 4.50 -8.84 14.19
N LEU A 238 3.19 -8.66 14.44
CA LEU A 238 2.37 -9.55 15.25
C LEU A 238 1.46 -10.44 14.40
N SER A 239 0.95 -9.93 13.27
CA SER A 239 -0.03 -10.67 12.46
C SER A 239 0.63 -11.70 11.55
N MET A 240 1.87 -11.50 11.10
CA MET A 240 2.52 -12.40 10.12
C MET A 240 3.20 -13.60 10.76
N THR A 241 2.93 -14.80 10.24
CA THR A 241 3.70 -15.98 10.60
C THR A 241 5.06 -15.97 9.90
N ARG A 242 6.09 -16.62 10.48
CA ARG A 242 7.39 -16.77 9.81
C ARG A 242 7.29 -17.53 8.49
N ASP A 243 6.36 -18.48 8.38
CA ASP A 243 6.15 -19.26 7.15
C ASP A 243 5.58 -18.38 6.03
N THR A 244 4.63 -17.50 6.34
CA THR A 244 4.14 -16.48 5.41
C THR A 244 5.29 -15.59 4.93
N VAL A 245 6.13 -15.11 5.84
CA VAL A 245 7.28 -14.23 5.50
C VAL A 245 8.33 -14.95 4.64
N ARG A 246 8.52 -16.27 4.84
CA ARG A 246 9.39 -17.06 3.96
C ARG A 246 8.80 -17.22 2.56
N ALA A 247 7.49 -17.38 2.45
CA ALA A 247 6.81 -17.67 1.20
C ALA A 247 6.61 -16.43 0.30
N VAL A 248 6.53 -15.23 0.87
CA VAL A 248 6.37 -13.99 0.09
C VAL A 248 7.63 -13.63 -0.71
N SER A 249 7.46 -12.77 -1.71
CA SER A 249 8.57 -12.18 -2.46
C SER A 249 9.54 -11.41 -1.55
N GLU A 250 10.75 -11.20 -2.05
CA GLU A 250 11.78 -10.46 -1.31
C GLU A 250 11.40 -8.98 -1.10
N ASP A 251 10.64 -8.38 -2.04
CA ASP A 251 10.08 -7.04 -1.88
C ASP A 251 9.05 -6.97 -0.75
N ILE A 252 8.07 -7.89 -0.73
CA ILE A 252 7.08 -7.95 0.35
C ILE A 252 7.79 -8.24 1.68
N ARG A 253 8.74 -9.17 1.71
CA ARG A 253 9.51 -9.49 2.92
C ARG A 253 10.19 -8.25 3.49
N ARG A 254 10.89 -7.46 2.66
CA ARG A 254 11.45 -6.16 3.06
C ARG A 254 10.37 -5.24 3.61
N MET A 255 9.27 -5.05 2.88
CA MET A 255 8.15 -4.18 3.27
C MET A 255 7.41 -4.62 4.53
N LEU A 256 7.51 -5.90 4.93
CA LEU A 256 7.02 -6.43 6.21
C LEU A 256 7.95 -6.11 7.39
N GLY A 257 9.02 -5.35 7.16
CA GLY A 257 9.98 -4.95 8.18
C GLY A 257 11.13 -5.94 8.37
N TYR A 258 11.30 -6.94 7.49
CA TYR A 258 12.50 -7.79 7.48
C TYR A 258 13.66 -7.08 6.76
N SER A 259 13.91 -5.83 7.15
CA SER A 259 14.95 -4.93 6.65
C SER A 259 15.34 -3.91 7.71
N ILE A 260 16.54 -3.35 7.61
CA ILE A 260 16.98 -2.26 8.48
C ILE A 260 16.89 -0.93 7.73
N HIS A 261 16.20 0.05 8.30
CA HIS A 261 16.37 1.44 7.89
C HIS A 261 17.51 2.07 8.72
N PRO A 262 18.59 2.52 8.06
CA PRO A 262 19.74 3.05 8.77
C PRO A 262 19.38 4.26 9.66
N PRO A 263 20.07 4.46 10.78
CA PRO A 263 21.16 3.60 11.27
C PRO A 263 20.69 2.35 12.06
N PHE A 264 19.50 2.37 12.69
CA PHE A 264 19.13 1.35 13.70
C PHE A 264 17.66 0.88 13.68
N ILE A 265 16.83 1.38 12.76
CA ILE A 265 15.39 1.10 12.79
C ILE A 265 15.09 -0.27 12.14
N GLY A 266 14.26 -1.08 12.81
CA GLY A 266 13.83 -2.40 12.32
C GLY A 266 14.67 -3.59 12.78
N GLN A 267 15.64 -3.39 13.68
CA GLN A 267 16.45 -4.48 14.26
C GLN A 267 15.63 -5.41 15.19
N VAL A 268 16.11 -6.65 15.35
CA VAL A 268 15.68 -7.58 16.41
C VAL A 268 16.91 -8.09 17.17
N ASP A 269 16.96 -7.86 18.48
CA ASP A 269 18.11 -8.09 19.38
C ASP A 269 19.44 -7.52 18.87
N GLY A 270 19.41 -6.29 18.36
CA GLY A 270 20.54 -5.58 17.78
C GLY A 270 20.96 -6.07 16.39
N MET A 271 20.22 -6.99 15.78
CA MET A 271 20.63 -7.69 14.56
C MET A 271 19.57 -7.61 13.46
N HIS A 272 19.99 -7.90 12.22
CA HIS A 272 19.10 -7.87 11.06
C HIS A 272 17.99 -8.94 11.16
N PRO A 273 16.70 -8.59 11.00
CA PRO A 273 15.57 -9.49 11.23
C PRO A 273 15.51 -10.72 10.29
N LYS A 274 16.05 -10.63 9.07
CA LYS A 274 16.12 -11.79 8.14
C LYS A 274 16.80 -13.03 8.75
N ARG A 275 17.69 -12.87 9.73
CA ARG A 275 18.30 -14.00 10.47
C ARG A 275 17.28 -14.96 11.06
N LEU A 276 16.08 -14.48 11.37
CA LEU A 276 15.00 -15.26 11.99
C LEU A 276 14.29 -16.19 10.99
N LEU A 277 14.54 -15.99 9.69
CA LEU A 277 13.96 -16.80 8.62
C LEU A 277 14.86 -17.99 8.25
N GLU A 278 16.14 -17.97 8.63
CA GLU A 278 17.10 -19.02 8.33
C GLU A 278 16.70 -20.38 8.92
N PRO A 279 17.04 -21.50 8.25
CA PRO A 279 16.84 -22.83 8.81
C PRO A 279 17.55 -22.98 10.15
N GLY A 280 16.83 -23.45 11.18
CA GLY A 280 17.39 -23.65 12.52
C GLY A 280 17.58 -22.37 13.33
N ALA A 281 17.05 -21.22 12.88
CA ALA A 281 17.04 -20.00 13.68
C ALA A 281 16.39 -20.26 15.04
N GLN A 282 17.09 -19.93 16.13
CA GLN A 282 16.55 -20.11 17.47
C GLN A 282 15.31 -19.24 17.69
N PRO A 283 14.34 -19.70 18.50
CA PRO A 283 13.27 -18.85 18.99
C PRO A 283 13.85 -17.61 19.70
N LEU A 284 13.12 -16.50 19.63
CA LEU A 284 13.40 -15.30 20.42
C LEU A 284 13.00 -15.52 21.87
#